data_AF-A0A7C8YKQ3-F1
#
_entry.id   AF-A0A7C8YKQ3-F1
#
_cell.length_a   1.000
_cell.length_b   1.000
_cell.length_c   1.000
_cell.angle_alpha   90.00
_cell.angle_beta   90.00
_cell.angle_gamma   90.00
#
_symmetry.space_group_name_H-M   'P 1'
#
loop_
_entity.id
_entity.type
_entity.pdbx_description
1 polymer ?
#
loop_
_entity_poly.entity_id
_entity_poly.type
_entity_poly.pdbx_seq_one_letter_code
_entity_poly.pdbx_strand_id
1 'polypeptide(L)'
;MQTRKNLMRAHVVALVLDGEEIAKARKSMKHAEVVIARQALEEGRGLVVIVNKMDLLRGKQKSKLYEDVIKAVPEELQKLIPQVTGIPVVFVSALEGRGRIAVTRQVIETYEKWCLRLSTAGLNRWLRKVMSRHSWRDQAAQPKIKYFTQVKARPPTFVAFVKGKTELSDTEIRFLTKSLKEDFNMGGIPIRILQRSLSRKDEGTGKSTFSKGSHTGKVVENVPSDKRSVTT
;
A
#
# COMPACT_ATOMS: atom_id res chain seq x y z
N MET A 1 -19.80 9.60 10.81
CA MET A 1 -18.83 10.73 10.73
C MET A 1 -17.57 10.49 11.58
N GLN A 2 -17.67 10.12 12.87
CA GLN A 2 -16.52 10.00 13.78
C GLN A 2 -15.47 8.94 13.36
N THR A 3 -15.90 7.76 12.88
CA THR A 3 -15.00 6.65 12.50
C THR A 3 -14.03 7.03 11.38
N ARG A 4 -14.50 7.77 10.36
CA ARG A 4 -13.67 8.20 9.23
C ARG A 4 -12.58 9.17 9.68
N LYS A 5 -12.92 10.14 10.52
CA LYS A 5 -11.96 11.11 11.08
C LYS A 5 -10.88 10.43 11.92
N ASN A 6 -11.25 9.42 12.70
CA ASN A 6 -10.31 8.64 13.51
C ASN A 6 -9.39 7.76 12.65
N LEU A 7 -9.93 7.17 11.59
CA LEU A 7 -9.18 6.33 10.65
C LEU A 7 -8.11 7.14 9.89
N MET A 8 -8.38 8.43 9.60
CA MET A 8 -7.37 9.35 9.04
C MET A 8 -6.23 9.72 10.01
N ARG A 9 -6.49 9.65 11.33
CA ARG A 9 -5.48 9.96 12.37
C ARG A 9 -4.66 8.74 12.78
N ALA A 10 -5.21 7.53 12.63
CA ALA A 10 -4.53 6.30 12.98
C ALA A 10 -3.36 5.98 12.01
N HIS A 11 -2.31 5.35 12.54
CA HIS A 11 -1.23 4.78 11.73
C HIS A 11 -1.52 3.33 11.34
N VAL A 12 -2.01 2.56 12.32
CA VAL A 12 -2.41 1.16 12.19
C VAL A 12 -3.86 1.04 12.65
N VAL A 13 -4.66 0.31 11.88
CA VAL A 13 -6.06 0.02 12.16
C VAL A 13 -6.17 -1.45 12.54
N ALA A 14 -6.70 -1.72 13.74
CA ALA A 14 -7.02 -3.06 14.19
C ALA A 14 -8.52 -3.32 13.94
N LEU A 15 -8.83 -4.24 13.03
CA LEU A 15 -10.19 -4.68 12.77
C LEU A 15 -10.52 -5.88 13.66
N VAL A 16 -11.48 -5.70 14.56
CA VAL A 16 -11.92 -6.78 15.46
C VAL A 16 -13.11 -7.49 14.84
N LEU A 17 -12.99 -8.82 14.73
CA LEU A 17 -14.01 -9.74 14.25
C LEU A 17 -14.45 -10.66 15.38
N ASP A 18 -15.68 -11.15 15.30
CA ASP A 18 -16.23 -12.09 16.28
C ASP A 18 -16.08 -13.55 15.81
N GLY A 19 -15.23 -14.33 16.48
CA GLY A 19 -14.98 -15.72 16.12
C GLY A 19 -16.19 -16.64 16.26
N GLU A 20 -17.11 -16.36 17.20
CA GLU A 20 -18.34 -17.15 17.34
C GLU A 20 -19.25 -16.98 16.12
N GLU A 21 -19.38 -15.73 15.67
CA GLU A 21 -20.22 -15.42 14.52
C GLU A 21 -19.63 -15.98 13.23
N ILE A 22 -18.31 -15.94 13.07
CA ILE A 22 -17.61 -16.56 11.94
C ILE A 22 -17.89 -18.06 11.86
N ALA A 23 -17.83 -18.76 13.01
CA ALA A 23 -18.10 -20.18 13.08
C ALA A 23 -19.56 -20.54 12.73
N LYS A 24 -20.52 -19.66 13.07
CA LYS A 24 -21.95 -19.87 12.76
C LYS A 24 -22.30 -19.52 11.31
N ALA A 25 -21.77 -18.40 10.80
CA ALA A 25 -22.18 -17.83 9.52
C ALA A 25 -21.44 -18.40 8.30
N ARG A 26 -20.40 -19.24 8.50
CA ARG A 26 -19.47 -19.72 7.44
C ARG A 26 -18.88 -18.59 6.57
N LYS A 27 -18.88 -17.36 7.09
CA LYS A 27 -18.30 -16.17 6.46
C LYS A 27 -17.47 -15.46 7.52
N SER A 28 -16.23 -15.16 7.16
CA SER A 28 -15.25 -14.56 8.06
C SER A 28 -15.49 -13.08 8.32
N MET A 29 -16.15 -12.37 7.40
CA MET A 29 -16.45 -10.95 7.56
C MET A 29 -17.82 -10.56 7.01
N LYS A 30 -18.45 -9.61 7.69
CA LYS A 30 -19.64 -8.90 7.24
C LYS A 30 -19.29 -7.86 6.18
N HIS A 31 -20.31 -7.43 5.44
CA HIS A 31 -20.15 -6.36 4.45
C HIS A 31 -19.56 -5.07 5.08
N ALA A 32 -20.05 -4.68 6.25
CA ALA A 32 -19.56 -3.48 6.95
C ALA A 32 -18.07 -3.57 7.32
N GLU A 33 -17.61 -4.73 7.79
CA GLU A 33 -16.20 -4.96 8.17
C GLU A 33 -15.28 -4.90 6.94
N VAL A 34 -15.71 -5.48 5.82
CA VAL A 34 -14.99 -5.41 4.54
C VAL A 34 -14.89 -3.96 4.05
N VAL A 35 -15.96 -3.17 4.15
CA VAL A 35 -15.95 -1.76 3.77
C VAL A 35 -14.96 -0.97 4.62
N ILE A 36 -14.95 -1.17 5.93
CA ILE A 36 -14.00 -0.51 6.85
C ILE A 36 -12.55 -0.91 6.53
N ALA A 37 -12.32 -2.20 6.28
CA ALA A 37 -11.00 -2.71 5.93
C ALA A 37 -10.48 -2.10 4.62
N ARG A 38 -11.31 -2.06 3.57
CA ARG A 38 -10.96 -1.43 2.29
C ARG A 38 -10.66 0.05 2.45
N GLN A 39 -11.50 0.75 3.21
CA GLN A 39 -11.29 2.17 3.48
C GLN A 39 -9.96 2.43 4.22
N ALA A 40 -9.59 1.59 5.20
CA ALA A 40 -8.30 1.69 5.87
C ALA A 40 -7.12 1.55 4.91
N LEU A 41 -7.21 0.63 3.96
CA LEU A 41 -6.17 0.38 2.96
C LEU A 41 -6.07 1.49 1.91
N GLU A 42 -7.22 1.99 1.43
CA GLU A 42 -7.29 3.14 0.51
C GLU A 42 -6.63 4.38 1.11
N GLU A 43 -6.89 4.64 2.39
CA GLU A 43 -6.28 5.72 3.17
C GLU A 43 -4.78 5.50 3.45
N GLY A 44 -4.24 4.33 3.10
CA GLY A 44 -2.82 4.00 3.22
C GLY A 44 -2.40 3.57 4.62
N ARG A 45 -3.30 3.02 5.42
CA ARG A 45 -3.02 2.60 6.82
C ARG A 45 -2.66 1.12 6.88
N GLY A 46 -1.83 0.76 7.85
CA GLY A 46 -1.56 -0.65 8.14
C GLY A 46 -2.82 -1.31 8.71
N LEU A 47 -3.13 -2.52 8.27
CA LEU A 47 -4.31 -3.26 8.73
C LEU A 47 -3.87 -4.50 9.50
N VAL A 48 -4.43 -4.70 10.69
CA VAL A 48 -4.28 -5.92 11.49
C VAL A 48 -5.68 -6.45 11.77
N VAL A 49 -5.90 -7.74 11.54
CA VAL A 49 -7.19 -8.38 11.84
C VAL A 49 -7.07 -9.13 13.16
N ILE A 50 -8.04 -8.93 14.05
CA ILE A 50 -8.10 -9.55 15.36
C ILE A 50 -9.39 -10.34 15.44
N VAL A 51 -9.31 -11.65 15.64
CA VAL A 51 -10.49 -12.50 15.85
C VAL A 51 -10.67 -12.72 17.34
N ASN A 52 -11.73 -12.14 17.91
CA ASN A 52 -12.06 -12.24 19.32
C ASN A 52 -13.00 -13.43 19.62
N LYS A 53 -13.22 -13.71 20.92
CA LYS A 53 -14.11 -14.78 21.43
C LYS A 53 -13.70 -16.21 21.04
N MET A 54 -12.42 -16.44 20.84
CA MET A 54 -11.90 -17.76 20.49
C MET A 54 -12.06 -18.80 21.60
N ASP A 55 -12.36 -18.38 22.82
CA ASP A 55 -12.72 -19.23 23.96
C ASP A 55 -13.99 -20.05 23.70
N LEU A 56 -14.99 -19.48 23.01
CA LEU A 56 -16.26 -20.15 22.71
C LEU A 56 -16.13 -21.32 21.72
N LEU A 57 -15.00 -21.36 21.02
CA LEU A 57 -14.63 -22.39 20.04
C LEU A 57 -13.72 -23.49 20.64
N ARG A 58 -13.32 -23.39 21.92
CA ARG A 58 -12.56 -24.46 22.59
C ARG A 58 -13.49 -25.53 23.16
N GLY A 59 -13.14 -26.80 22.92
CA GLY A 59 -13.80 -27.98 23.48
C GLY A 59 -13.60 -29.23 22.62
N LYS A 60 -13.67 -30.44 23.19
CA LYS A 60 -13.39 -31.70 22.47
C LYS A 60 -14.18 -31.89 21.16
N GLN A 61 -15.40 -31.36 21.07
CA GLN A 61 -16.23 -31.37 19.86
C GLN A 61 -16.04 -30.13 18.96
N LYS A 62 -15.47 -29.05 19.48
CA LYS A 62 -15.29 -27.76 18.78
C LYS A 62 -13.86 -27.50 18.31
N SER A 63 -12.89 -28.36 18.65
CA SER A 63 -11.50 -28.23 18.19
C SER A 63 -11.38 -28.19 16.67
N LYS A 64 -12.24 -28.92 15.93
CA LYS A 64 -12.30 -28.84 14.46
C LYS A 64 -12.72 -27.44 13.99
N LEU A 65 -13.76 -26.86 14.60
CA LEU A 65 -14.21 -25.50 14.29
C LEU A 65 -13.13 -24.46 14.59
N TYR A 66 -12.36 -24.66 15.65
CA TYR A 66 -11.22 -23.80 15.96
C TYR A 66 -10.16 -23.82 14.86
N GLU A 67 -9.77 -25.02 14.39
CA GLU A 67 -8.82 -25.16 13.28
C GLU A 67 -9.37 -24.61 11.96
N ASP A 68 -10.65 -24.85 11.69
CA ASP A 68 -11.34 -24.38 10.50
C ASP A 68 -11.34 -22.85 10.45
N VAL A 69 -11.68 -22.18 11.56
CA VAL A 69 -11.65 -20.71 11.64
C VAL A 69 -10.23 -20.16 11.46
N ILE A 70 -9.23 -20.82 12.02
CA ILE A 70 -7.83 -20.38 11.89
C ILE A 70 -7.35 -20.42 10.44
N LYS A 71 -7.78 -21.43 9.66
CA LYS A 71 -7.41 -21.57 8.25
C LYS A 71 -8.29 -20.72 7.33
N ALA A 72 -9.59 -20.69 7.59
CA ALA A 72 -10.56 -20.00 6.73
C ALA A 72 -10.40 -18.48 6.77
N VAL A 73 -10.16 -17.89 7.94
CA VAL A 73 -10.12 -16.42 8.07
C VAL A 73 -9.03 -15.77 7.21
N PRO A 74 -7.75 -16.22 7.25
CA PRO A 74 -6.72 -15.68 6.37
C PRO A 74 -7.01 -15.89 4.88
N GLU A 75 -7.55 -17.05 4.50
CA GLU A 75 -7.88 -17.37 3.11
C GLU A 75 -9.01 -16.50 2.58
N GLU A 76 -10.08 -16.32 3.36
CA GLU A 76 -11.21 -15.47 2.99
C GLU A 76 -10.83 -14.00 2.96
N LEU A 77 -10.00 -13.55 3.91
CA LEU A 77 -9.45 -12.19 3.91
C LEU A 77 -8.67 -11.91 2.62
N GLN A 78 -7.86 -12.87 2.17
CA GLN A 78 -7.11 -12.77 0.93
C GLN A 78 -8.02 -12.73 -0.32
N LYS A 79 -9.14 -13.45 -0.30
CA LYS A 79 -10.15 -13.45 -1.37
C LYS A 79 -10.94 -12.13 -1.41
N LEU A 80 -11.32 -11.60 -0.25
CA LEU A 80 -12.14 -10.38 -0.13
C LEU A 80 -11.34 -9.10 -0.39
N ILE A 81 -10.05 -9.12 -0.07
CA ILE A 81 -9.12 -7.99 -0.19
C ILE A 81 -7.86 -8.43 -0.95
N PRO A 82 -7.95 -8.65 -2.27
CA PRO A 82 -6.81 -9.08 -3.08
C PRO A 82 -5.71 -8.01 -3.19
N GLN A 83 -6.04 -6.74 -2.91
CA GLN A 83 -5.13 -5.61 -3.00
C GLN A 83 -3.97 -5.70 -1.99
N VAL A 84 -4.21 -6.32 -0.84
CA VAL A 84 -3.21 -6.46 0.23
C VAL A 84 -3.06 -7.91 0.62
N THR A 85 -1.88 -8.45 0.34
CA THR A 85 -1.48 -9.79 0.73
C THR A 85 -0.77 -9.78 2.07
N GLY A 86 -0.90 -10.87 2.81
CA GLY A 86 -0.19 -11.09 4.08
C GLY A 86 -0.67 -10.18 5.21
N ILE A 87 -1.98 -9.89 5.27
CA ILE A 87 -2.57 -9.18 6.42
C ILE A 87 -2.45 -10.09 7.65
N PRO A 88 -1.82 -9.63 8.75
CA PRO A 88 -1.68 -10.45 9.93
C PRO A 88 -3.03 -10.63 10.63
N VAL A 89 -3.33 -11.88 10.98
CA VAL A 89 -4.53 -12.28 11.73
C VAL A 89 -4.09 -12.76 13.11
N VAL A 90 -4.63 -12.17 14.17
CA VAL A 90 -4.34 -12.53 15.56
C VAL A 90 -5.61 -13.05 16.22
N PHE A 91 -5.53 -14.25 16.79
CA PHE A 91 -6.63 -14.90 17.50
C PHE A 91 -6.55 -14.58 19.00
N VAL A 92 -7.62 -14.04 19.57
CA VAL A 92 -7.65 -13.59 20.98
C VAL A 92 -8.92 -14.03 21.70
N SER A 93 -8.83 -14.06 23.03
CA SER A 93 -9.99 -14.09 23.91
C SER A 93 -9.87 -12.93 24.89
N ALA A 94 -10.73 -11.92 24.73
CA ALA A 94 -10.77 -10.78 25.64
C ALA A 94 -11.19 -11.19 27.06
N LEU A 95 -12.08 -12.19 27.20
CA LEU A 95 -12.58 -12.66 28.49
C LEU A 95 -11.48 -13.33 29.31
N GLU A 96 -10.68 -14.20 28.68
CA GLU A 96 -9.56 -14.87 29.34
C GLU A 96 -8.26 -14.04 29.33
N GLY A 97 -8.27 -12.86 28.70
CA GLY A 97 -7.09 -12.00 28.52
C GLY A 97 -5.99 -12.61 27.63
N ARG A 98 -6.29 -13.68 26.88
CA ARG A 98 -5.32 -14.38 26.04
C ARG A 98 -5.07 -13.64 24.73
N GLY A 99 -3.82 -13.61 24.30
CA GLY A 99 -3.41 -13.02 23.02
C GLY A 99 -3.18 -11.50 23.04
N ARG A 100 -3.34 -10.83 24.19
CA ARG A 100 -3.08 -9.38 24.33
C ARG A 100 -1.66 -8.97 23.89
N ILE A 101 -0.65 -9.74 24.31
CA ILE A 101 0.76 -9.49 23.98
C ILE A 101 1.00 -9.69 22.48
N ALA A 102 0.36 -10.71 21.89
CA ALA A 102 0.48 -11.00 20.47
C ALA A 102 -0.12 -9.86 19.62
N VAL A 103 -1.26 -9.31 20.03
CA VAL A 103 -1.86 -8.14 19.37
C VAL A 103 -0.92 -6.95 19.41
N THR A 104 -0.41 -6.59 20.60
CA THR A 104 0.51 -5.46 20.74
C THR A 104 1.76 -5.64 19.89
N ARG A 105 2.37 -6.83 19.91
CA ARG A 105 3.55 -7.14 19.09
C ARG A 105 3.24 -7.00 17.60
N GLN A 106 2.12 -7.55 17.14
CA GLN A 106 1.76 -7.51 15.74
C GLN A 106 1.46 -6.09 15.23
N VAL A 107 0.86 -5.25 16.07
CA VAL A 107 0.63 -3.83 15.77
C VAL A 107 1.94 -3.08 15.62
N ILE A 108 2.90 -3.31 16.53
CA ILE A 108 4.24 -2.71 16.47
C ILE A 108 4.98 -3.16 15.20
N GLU A 109 5.03 -4.47 14.92
CA GLU A 109 5.66 -5.01 13.71
C GLU A 109 5.03 -4.41 12.44
N THR A 110 3.71 -4.25 12.41
CA THR A 110 2.99 -3.64 11.27
C THR A 110 3.35 -2.16 11.13
N TYR A 111 3.48 -1.45 12.24
CA TYR A 111 3.90 -0.05 12.25
C TYR A 111 5.34 0.12 11.76
N GLU A 112 6.26 -0.76 12.18
CA GLU A 112 7.66 -0.77 11.72
C GLU A 112 7.74 -1.02 10.21
N LYS A 113 7.00 -2.01 9.70
CA LYS A 113 6.87 -2.26 8.25
C LYS A 113 6.31 -1.03 7.53
N TRP A 114 5.30 -0.39 8.10
CA TRP A 114 4.70 0.84 7.56
C TRP A 114 5.65 2.04 7.59
N CYS A 115 6.67 2.03 8.45
CA CYS A 115 7.71 3.06 8.52
C CYS A 115 8.98 2.73 7.71
N LEU A 116 9.05 1.53 7.13
CA LEU A 116 10.26 1.00 6.51
C LEU A 116 10.73 1.89 5.36
N ARG A 117 12.01 2.28 5.41
CA ARG A 117 12.68 3.07 4.36
C ARG A 117 13.78 2.25 3.71
N LEU A 118 13.67 2.08 2.40
CA LEU A 118 14.63 1.35 1.57
C LEU A 118 15.55 2.34 0.84
N SER A 119 16.84 2.01 0.77
CA SER A 119 17.80 2.82 0.04
C SER A 119 17.57 2.71 -1.47
N THR A 120 17.71 3.83 -2.18
CA THR A 120 17.56 3.87 -3.65
C THR A 120 18.53 2.91 -4.33
N ALA A 121 19.78 2.78 -3.83
CA ALA A 121 20.74 1.83 -4.36
C ALA A 121 20.28 0.36 -4.19
N GLY A 122 19.75 0.00 -3.01
CA GLY A 122 19.21 -1.33 -2.74
C GLY A 122 18.01 -1.65 -3.63
N LEU A 123 17.08 -0.71 -3.76
CA LEU A 123 15.90 -0.84 -4.62
C LEU A 123 16.27 -1.06 -6.09
N ASN A 124 17.25 -0.33 -6.62
CA ASN A 124 17.65 -0.48 -8.01
C ASN A 124 18.39 -1.81 -8.27
N ARG A 125 19.17 -2.30 -7.30
CA ARG A 125 19.77 -3.64 -7.38
C ARG A 125 18.69 -4.73 -7.36
N TRP A 126 17.74 -4.60 -6.44
CA TRP A 126 16.59 -5.49 -6.32
C TRP A 126 15.77 -5.52 -7.61
N LEU A 127 15.44 -4.35 -8.17
CA LEU A 127 14.64 -4.25 -9.39
C LEU A 127 15.30 -5.01 -10.55
N ARG A 128 16.62 -4.84 -10.77
CA ARG A 128 17.33 -5.58 -11.83
C ARG A 128 17.22 -7.09 -11.66
N LYS A 129 17.35 -7.58 -10.43
CA LYS A 129 17.22 -9.02 -10.09
C LYS A 129 15.81 -9.55 -10.30
N VAL A 130 14.78 -8.76 -9.98
CA VAL A 130 13.38 -9.16 -10.18
C VAL A 130 13.03 -9.15 -11.67
N MET A 131 13.44 -8.11 -12.40
CA MET A 131 13.20 -8.00 -13.85
C MET A 131 13.91 -9.11 -14.64
N SER A 132 15.09 -9.58 -14.21
CA SER A 132 15.81 -10.66 -14.87
C SER A 132 15.22 -12.05 -14.61
N ARG A 133 14.51 -12.24 -13.50
CA ARG A 133 13.83 -13.50 -13.15
C ARG A 133 12.50 -13.68 -13.86
N HIS A 134 11.86 -12.58 -14.25
CA HIS A 134 10.57 -12.63 -14.91
C HIS A 134 10.74 -13.00 -16.39
N SER A 135 10.08 -14.08 -16.82
CA SER A 135 10.05 -14.46 -18.23
C SER A 135 9.05 -13.57 -18.97
N TRP A 136 9.54 -12.45 -19.50
CA TRP A 136 8.75 -11.59 -20.37
C TRP A 136 8.43 -12.33 -21.68
N ARG A 137 7.20 -12.19 -22.19
CA ARG A 137 6.82 -12.82 -23.47
C ARG A 137 7.68 -12.32 -24.63
N ASP A 138 8.03 -11.03 -24.60
CA ASP A 138 8.92 -10.38 -25.55
C ASP A 138 9.86 -9.39 -24.85
N GLN A 139 11.05 -9.17 -25.40
CA GLN A 139 11.97 -8.13 -24.92
C GLN A 139 11.40 -6.71 -25.11
N ALA A 140 10.49 -6.53 -26.09
CA ALA A 140 9.74 -5.30 -26.30
C ALA A 140 8.64 -5.09 -25.24
N ALA A 141 8.12 -6.18 -24.65
CA ALA A 141 7.14 -6.14 -23.57
C ALA A 141 7.78 -5.90 -22.20
N GLN A 142 9.11 -5.86 -22.11
CA GLN A 142 9.78 -5.55 -20.86
C GLN A 142 9.65 -4.05 -20.53
N PRO A 143 9.14 -3.69 -19.35
CA PRO A 143 8.98 -2.30 -18.96
C PRO A 143 10.36 -1.65 -18.79
N LYS A 144 10.58 -0.55 -19.51
CA LYS A 144 11.85 0.19 -19.52
C LYS A 144 11.97 1.11 -18.30
N ILE A 145 11.97 0.52 -17.11
CA ILE A 145 12.18 1.25 -15.85
C ILE A 145 13.66 1.60 -15.73
N LYS A 146 13.97 2.90 -15.77
CA LYS A 146 15.35 3.41 -15.65
C LYS A 146 15.83 3.36 -14.20
N TYR A 147 14.99 3.81 -13.28
CA TYR A 147 15.29 3.76 -11.86
C TYR A 147 14.01 3.74 -11.01
N PHE A 148 14.16 3.20 -9.80
CA PHE A 148 13.10 3.04 -8.81
C PHE A 148 13.54 3.62 -7.48
N THR A 149 12.68 4.39 -6.84
CA THR A 149 13.00 5.06 -5.57
C THR A 149 11.79 5.16 -4.66
N GLN A 150 12.03 5.18 -3.35
CA GLN A 150 10.99 5.41 -2.35
C GLN A 150 10.93 6.92 -2.03
N VAL A 151 9.79 7.54 -2.31
CA VAL A 151 9.57 8.98 -2.09
C VAL A 151 8.94 9.25 -0.73
N LYS A 152 8.06 8.35 -0.28
CA LYS A 152 7.40 8.46 1.03
C LYS A 152 7.53 7.14 1.79
N ALA A 153 7.75 7.24 3.10
CA ALA A 153 7.75 6.07 3.98
C ALA A 153 6.34 5.69 4.46
N ARG A 154 5.43 6.66 4.64
CA ARG A 154 4.14 6.48 5.35
C ARG A 154 2.93 6.98 4.56
N PRO A 155 2.18 6.13 3.82
CA PRO A 155 2.52 4.75 3.46
C PRO A 155 3.76 4.69 2.55
N PRO A 156 4.39 3.50 2.40
CA PRO A 156 5.48 3.30 1.46
C PRO A 156 5.03 3.60 0.03
N THR A 157 5.50 4.73 -0.48
CA THR A 157 5.22 5.19 -1.85
C THR A 157 6.52 5.17 -2.65
N PHE A 158 6.51 4.38 -3.70
CA PHE A 158 7.59 4.23 -4.66
C PHE A 158 7.26 4.96 -5.95
N VAL A 159 8.28 5.44 -6.64
CA VAL A 159 8.17 6.00 -7.98
C VAL A 159 9.05 5.20 -8.93
N ALA A 160 8.43 4.66 -9.97
CA ALA A 160 9.10 4.05 -11.11
C ALA A 160 9.28 5.11 -12.20
N PHE A 161 10.52 5.35 -12.60
CA PHE A 161 10.82 6.24 -13.71
C PHE A 161 11.00 5.43 -14.98
N VAL A 162 10.11 5.64 -15.94
CA VAL A 162 10.07 4.89 -17.19
C VAL A 162 10.65 5.75 -18.32
N LYS A 163 11.37 5.11 -19.24
CA LYS A 163 11.97 5.78 -20.41
C LYS A 163 10.92 6.02 -21.50
N GLY A 164 10.83 7.25 -22.01
CA GLY A 164 9.99 7.60 -23.17
C GLY A 164 8.51 7.78 -22.80
N LYS A 165 7.62 7.49 -23.75
CA LYS A 165 6.16 7.57 -23.59
C LYS A 165 5.51 6.24 -23.13
N THR A 166 6.31 5.26 -22.74
CA THR A 166 5.79 3.97 -22.30
C THR A 166 5.27 4.08 -20.87
N GLU A 167 4.07 3.57 -20.62
CA GLU A 167 3.46 3.43 -19.31
C GLU A 167 3.53 1.97 -18.86
N LEU A 168 3.68 1.76 -17.55
CA LEU A 168 3.54 0.44 -16.93
C LEU A 168 2.07 0.04 -16.96
N SER A 169 1.81 -1.16 -17.43
CA SER A 169 0.51 -1.81 -17.31
C SER A 169 0.20 -2.15 -15.84
N ASP A 170 -1.09 -2.26 -15.52
CA ASP A 170 -1.52 -2.65 -14.18
C ASP A 170 -0.96 -4.01 -13.74
N THR A 171 -0.73 -4.92 -14.70
CA THR A 171 -0.17 -6.25 -14.43
C THR A 171 1.28 -6.15 -13.96
N GLU A 172 2.09 -5.28 -14.57
CA GLU A 172 3.47 -5.03 -14.14
C GLU A 172 3.51 -4.36 -12.77
N ILE A 173 2.61 -3.39 -12.52
CA ILE A 173 2.50 -2.73 -11.21
C ILE A 173 2.12 -3.75 -10.13
N ARG A 174 1.15 -4.64 -10.40
CA ARG A 174 0.78 -5.73 -9.48
C ARG A 174 1.95 -6.68 -9.22
N PHE A 175 2.69 -7.05 -10.26
CA PHE A 175 3.86 -7.92 -10.15
C PHE A 175 4.98 -7.29 -9.30
N LEU A 176 5.31 -6.02 -9.55
CA LEU A 176 6.29 -5.27 -8.76
C LEU A 176 5.84 -5.14 -7.31
N THR A 177 4.56 -4.85 -7.09
CA THR A 177 3.98 -4.74 -5.75
C THR A 177 4.07 -6.08 -5.00
N LYS A 178 3.75 -7.19 -5.65
CA LYS A 178 3.87 -8.54 -5.05
C LYS A 178 5.33 -8.86 -4.71
N SER A 179 6.25 -8.64 -5.66
CA SER A 179 7.68 -8.88 -5.45
C SER A 179 8.25 -8.01 -4.31
N LEU A 180 7.83 -6.74 -4.19
CA LEU A 180 8.25 -5.88 -3.07
C LEU A 180 7.78 -6.43 -1.72
N LYS A 181 6.55 -6.94 -1.66
CA LYS A 181 6.00 -7.51 -0.42
C LYS A 181 6.75 -8.75 0.01
N GLU A 182 7.05 -9.64 -0.93
CA GLU A 182 7.75 -10.90 -0.66
C GLU A 182 9.20 -10.67 -0.24
N ASP A 183 9.97 -9.87 -1.00
CA ASP A 183 11.40 -9.70 -0.76
C ASP A 183 11.72 -8.79 0.44
N PHE A 184 10.85 -7.81 0.76
CA PHE A 184 11.05 -6.87 1.87
C PHE A 184 10.11 -7.11 3.07
N ASN A 185 9.38 -8.23 3.08
CA ASN A 185 8.45 -8.61 4.15
C ASN A 185 7.41 -7.51 4.49
N MET A 186 6.95 -6.79 3.47
CA MET A 186 5.97 -5.69 3.59
C MET A 186 4.51 -6.19 3.53
N GLY A 187 4.22 -7.31 4.20
CA GLY A 187 2.86 -7.86 4.31
C GLY A 187 1.94 -6.99 5.17
N GLY A 188 0.65 -6.96 4.83
CA GLY A 188 -0.38 -6.29 5.64
C GLY A 188 -0.42 -4.77 5.57
N ILE A 189 0.45 -4.17 4.74
CA ILE A 189 0.48 -2.72 4.48
C ILE A 189 0.18 -2.40 3.01
N PRO A 190 -0.49 -1.28 2.73
CA PRO A 190 -0.69 -0.82 1.36
C PRO A 190 0.61 -0.21 0.82
N ILE A 191 1.03 -0.69 -0.36
CA ILE A 191 2.17 -0.15 -1.11
C ILE A 191 1.64 0.64 -2.29
N ARG A 192 2.14 1.85 -2.49
CA ARG A 192 1.78 2.70 -3.65
C ARG A 192 2.95 2.76 -4.62
N ILE A 193 2.72 2.42 -5.87
CA ILE A 193 3.70 2.60 -6.95
C ILE A 193 3.13 3.64 -7.90
N LEU A 194 3.83 4.77 -8.01
CA LEU A 194 3.55 5.80 -9.01
C LEU A 194 4.52 5.64 -10.16
N GLN A 195 4.10 6.02 -11.36
CA GLN A 195 4.97 6.08 -12.51
C GLN A 195 5.22 7.52 -12.95
N ARG A 196 6.42 7.78 -13.46
CA ARG A 196 6.76 9.04 -14.13
C ARG A 196 7.51 8.74 -15.42
N SER A 197 7.05 9.32 -16.52
CA SER A 197 7.77 9.30 -17.78
C SER A 197 8.87 10.37 -17.75
N LEU A 198 10.08 9.99 -18.15
CA LEU A 198 11.13 10.95 -18.44
C LEU A 198 10.97 11.35 -19.91
N SER A 199 10.33 12.51 -20.14
CA SER A 199 10.41 13.15 -21.45
C SER A 199 11.85 13.58 -21.69
N ARG A 200 12.36 13.29 -22.89
CA ARG A 200 13.63 13.86 -23.35
C ARG A 200 13.35 15.35 -23.53
N LYS A 201 13.87 16.21 -22.65
CA LYS A 201 14.04 17.62 -23.02
C LYS A 201 15.06 17.62 -24.15
N ASP A 202 14.65 18.07 -25.32
CA ASP A 202 15.56 18.27 -26.44
C ASP A 202 16.62 19.29 -26.01
N GLU A 203 17.87 18.84 -25.92
CA GLU A 203 19.02 19.75 -25.95
C GLU A 203 19.12 20.28 -27.38
N GLY A 204 18.39 21.38 -27.63
CA GLY A 204 18.45 22.12 -28.88
C GLY A 204 19.73 22.94 -28.98
N THR A 205 20.83 22.31 -29.40
CA THR A 205 21.93 23.01 -30.07
C THR A 205 21.45 23.40 -31.48
N GLY A 206 21.24 24.69 -31.72
CA GLY A 206 20.84 25.20 -33.04
C GLY A 206 20.72 26.72 -33.04
N LYS A 207 21.77 27.40 -33.49
CA LYS A 207 21.77 28.83 -33.81
C LYS A 207 20.63 29.14 -34.78
N SER A 208 19.71 30.02 -34.41
CA SER A 208 18.89 30.77 -35.38
C SER A 208 18.97 32.26 -35.06
N THR A 209 19.49 32.98 -36.04
CA THR A 209 19.54 34.43 -36.18
C THR A 209 18.18 35.07 -35.94
N PHE A 210 18.07 35.93 -34.92
CA PHE A 210 16.94 36.83 -34.76
C PHE A 210 17.08 37.99 -35.76
N SER A 211 16.32 37.93 -36.85
CA SER A 211 16.00 39.08 -37.68
C SER A 211 15.01 39.99 -36.94
N LYS A 212 15.32 41.29 -36.90
CA LYS A 212 14.42 42.35 -36.45
C LYS A 212 13.17 42.39 -37.34
N GLY A 213 11.99 42.41 -36.73
CA GLY A 213 10.72 42.67 -37.40
C GLY A 213 9.63 42.95 -36.37
N SER A 214 9.28 44.22 -36.25
CA SER A 214 8.34 44.83 -35.31
C SER A 214 6.90 44.31 -35.41
N HIS A 215 6.22 44.08 -34.28
CA HIS A 215 4.83 44.55 -34.10
C HIS A 215 4.45 44.67 -32.61
N THR A 216 3.54 45.61 -32.41
CA THR A 216 3.21 46.40 -31.23
C THR A 216 2.25 45.75 -30.23
N GLY A 217 2.54 45.96 -28.94
CA GLY A 217 1.56 46.36 -27.91
C GLY A 217 0.60 45.30 -27.34
N LYS A 218 0.84 44.89 -26.08
CA LYS A 218 0.09 45.36 -24.90
C LYS A 218 0.64 44.70 -23.63
N VAL A 219 1.05 45.56 -22.71
CA VAL A 219 1.51 45.25 -21.36
C VAL A 219 0.30 44.86 -20.51
N VAL A 220 0.37 43.74 -19.80
CA VAL A 220 -0.50 43.48 -18.64
C VAL A 220 0.41 43.07 -17.48
N GLU A 221 0.22 43.80 -16.39
CA GLU A 221 1.08 43.87 -15.20
C GLU A 221 1.09 42.58 -14.38
N ASN A 222 2.26 42.28 -13.82
CA ASN A 222 2.44 41.26 -12.77
C ASN A 222 1.98 41.82 -11.43
N VAL A 223 1.08 41.13 -10.74
CA VAL A 223 0.75 41.38 -9.32
C VAL A 223 1.50 40.36 -8.44
N PRO A 224 2.29 40.80 -7.44
CA PRO A 224 3.00 39.90 -6.53
C PRO A 224 2.09 39.35 -5.42
N SER A 225 2.39 38.13 -5.01
CA SER A 225 1.72 37.37 -3.95
C SER A 225 2.06 37.92 -2.56
N ASP A 226 1.04 38.29 -1.78
CA ASP A 226 1.20 38.82 -0.42
C ASP A 226 0.95 37.78 0.68
N LYS A 227 1.57 38.07 1.81
CA LYS A 227 2.02 37.23 2.91
C LYS A 227 0.92 36.88 3.91
N ARG A 228 1.25 35.84 4.69
CA ARG A 228 0.73 35.51 6.03
C ARG A 228 0.16 36.71 6.79
N SER A 229 -1.07 36.56 7.30
CA SER A 229 -1.55 37.27 8.49
C SER A 229 -1.93 36.25 9.56
N VAL A 230 -1.14 36.25 10.64
CA VAL A 230 -1.45 35.67 11.94
C VAL A 230 -2.05 36.79 12.78
N THR A 231 -3.22 36.58 13.38
CA THR A 231 -3.80 37.43 14.44
C THR A 231 -4.71 36.52 15.27
N THR A 232 -4.27 36.08 16.45
CA THR A 232 -4.51 36.63 17.82
C THR A 232 -5.71 35.97 18.47
#